data_AF-A0A3D5KGL7-F1
#
_entry.id   AF-A0A3D5KGL7-F1
#
_cell.length_a   1.000
_cell.length_b   1.000
_cell.length_c   1.000
_cell.angle_alpha   90.00
_cell.angle_beta   90.00
_cell.angle_gamma   90.00
#
_symmetry.space_group_name_H-M   'P 1'
#
loop_
_entity.id
_entity.type
_entity.pdbx_description
1 polymer ?
#
loop_
_entity_poly.entity_id
_entity_poly.type
_entity_poly.pdbx_seq_one_letter_code
_entity_poly.pdbx_strand_id
1 'polypeptide(L)'
;MMDKKYQELLKEYYKKDNFKIEYSNKDSNVCAIYFSSNGLYPENTEEAFRREVVNKDKYEWYKTRIEYAGKHIFLRDIQKHWYLDGINDNYSSIEKLLDFLKKETEGYEIITMGNSSGGYMAVLMGIILNAKLIFNFSGQFSLEYHTEKDKSYFNQYLYENKDNYDKNKYYNLVELVESSSIPIVYFYPAMVEEDLYQRDCVK
;
A
#
# COMPACT_ATOMS: atom_id res chain seq x y z
N MET A 1 -18.96 -11.71 15.17
CA MET A 1 -19.88 -10.68 14.65
C MET A 1 -19.08 -9.40 14.56
N MET A 2 -18.96 -8.80 13.38
CA MET A 2 -18.09 -7.65 13.16
C MET A 2 -18.63 -6.44 13.93
N ASP A 3 -17.75 -5.69 14.60
CA ASP A 3 -18.11 -4.55 15.43
C ASP A 3 -18.85 -3.50 14.57
N LYS A 4 -20.13 -3.29 14.86
CA LYS A 4 -21.00 -2.38 14.09
C LYS A 4 -20.49 -0.94 14.13
N LYS A 5 -19.94 -0.50 15.26
CA LYS A 5 -19.42 0.87 15.41
C LYS A 5 -18.12 1.06 14.63
N TYR A 6 -17.25 0.05 14.64
CA TYR A 6 -16.08 0.02 13.77
C TYR A 6 -16.46 0.16 12.30
N GLN A 7 -17.48 -0.57 11.84
CA GLN A 7 -17.95 -0.48 10.45
C GLN A 7 -18.54 0.90 10.10
N GLU A 8 -19.26 1.52 11.02
CA GLU A 8 -19.78 2.89 10.84
C GLU A 8 -18.64 3.92 10.77
N LEU A 9 -17.65 3.83 11.67
CA LEU A 9 -16.46 4.68 11.66
C LEU A 9 -15.64 4.50 10.38
N LEU A 10 -15.41 3.27 9.96
CA LEU A 10 -14.66 2.96 8.75
C LEU A 10 -15.32 3.64 7.55
N LYS A 11 -16.65 3.50 7.40
CA LYS A 11 -17.42 4.15 6.33
C LYS A 11 -17.38 5.67 6.40
N GLU A 12 -17.37 6.26 7.60
CA GLU A 12 -17.26 7.70 7.75
C GLU A 12 -15.87 8.20 7.33
N TYR A 13 -14.81 7.54 7.78
CA TYR A 13 -13.43 7.92 7.51
C TYR A 13 -12.98 7.58 6.09
N TYR A 14 -13.66 6.63 5.43
CA TYR A 14 -13.42 6.34 4.03
C TYR A 14 -13.84 7.48 3.11
N LYS A 15 -14.72 8.38 3.57
CA LYS A 15 -15.11 9.58 2.83
C LYS A 15 -14.09 10.72 2.95
N LYS A 16 -13.11 10.59 3.85
CA LYS A 16 -12.10 11.61 4.14
C LYS A 16 -10.86 11.40 3.29
N ASP A 17 -9.95 12.35 3.35
CA ASP A 17 -8.63 12.18 2.77
C ASP A 17 -7.85 11.15 3.60
N ASN A 18 -7.56 10.01 2.99
CA ASN A 18 -6.66 8.98 3.52
C ASN A 18 -5.28 9.08 2.87
N PHE A 19 -4.88 10.32 2.61
CA PHE A 19 -3.58 10.69 2.13
C PHE A 19 -3.13 12.01 2.74
N LYS A 20 -1.83 12.27 2.72
CA LYS A 20 -1.24 13.54 3.16
C LYS A 20 -0.13 13.95 2.22
N ILE A 21 -0.15 15.19 1.76
CA ILE A 21 0.92 15.77 0.94
C ILE A 21 1.65 16.82 1.77
N GLU A 22 2.98 16.68 1.89
CA GLU A 22 3.84 17.61 2.60
C GLU A 22 5.06 17.99 1.74
N TYR A 23 5.61 19.18 2.00
CA TYR A 23 6.78 19.71 1.30
C TYR A 23 7.85 20.05 2.33
N SER A 24 9.11 19.65 2.08
CA SER A 24 10.20 19.84 3.05
C SER A 24 11.44 20.49 2.42
N ASN A 25 12.00 19.90 1.36
CA ASN A 25 13.17 20.42 0.64
C ASN A 25 12.78 21.09 -0.69
N LYS A 26 12.70 22.42 -0.71
CA LYS A 26 12.24 23.19 -1.87
C LYS A 26 13.12 23.06 -3.11
N ASP A 27 14.38 22.67 -2.95
CA ASP A 27 15.35 22.56 -4.04
C ASP A 27 15.39 21.14 -4.64
N SER A 28 14.70 20.18 -4.02
CA SER A 28 14.66 18.80 -4.48
C SER A 28 13.48 18.56 -5.42
N ASN A 29 13.78 17.99 -6.59
CA ASN A 29 12.78 17.51 -7.54
C ASN A 29 12.32 16.07 -7.24
N VAL A 30 12.63 15.51 -6.06
CA VAL A 30 12.23 14.17 -5.68
C VAL A 30 10.88 14.18 -4.97
N CYS A 31 9.95 13.34 -5.44
CA CYS A 31 8.69 13.04 -4.78
C CYS A 31 8.74 11.62 -4.20
N ALA A 32 8.68 11.52 -2.88
CA ALA A 32 8.62 10.24 -2.19
C ALA A 32 7.17 9.88 -1.84
N ILE A 33 6.74 8.68 -2.23
CA ILE A 33 5.40 8.15 -2.00
C ILE A 33 5.49 6.99 -0.98
N TYR A 34 4.69 7.08 0.08
CA TYR A 34 4.74 6.19 1.23
C TYR A 34 3.41 5.48 1.39
N PHE A 35 3.43 4.15 1.33
CA PHE A 35 2.25 3.30 1.48
C PHE A 35 2.25 2.61 2.83
N SER A 36 1.17 2.77 3.57
CA SER A 36 0.94 2.11 4.86
C SER A 36 0.54 0.64 4.66
N SER A 37 0.96 -0.21 5.57
CA SER A 37 0.64 -1.62 5.63
C SER A 37 -0.75 -1.89 6.22
N ASN A 38 -1.21 -3.14 6.10
CA ASN A 38 -2.36 -3.65 6.85
C ASN A 38 -2.12 -3.65 8.38
N GLY A 39 -0.88 -3.42 8.82
CA GLY A 39 -0.49 -3.16 10.22
C GLY A 39 -0.71 -1.73 10.69
N LEU A 40 -1.32 -0.85 9.86
CA LEU A 40 -1.66 0.53 10.20
C LEU A 40 -2.27 0.66 11.60
N TYR A 41 -3.19 -0.25 11.93
CA TYR A 41 -3.73 -0.47 13.27
C TYR A 41 -3.88 -1.97 13.52
N PRO A 42 -3.70 -2.47 14.76
CA PRO A 42 -3.49 -3.90 15.00
C PRO A 42 -4.73 -4.77 14.77
N GLU A 43 -5.89 -4.34 15.24
CA GLU A 43 -7.13 -5.12 15.20
C GLU A 43 -8.25 -4.34 14.53
N ASN A 44 -9.19 -5.03 13.89
CA ASN A 44 -10.36 -4.41 13.24
C ASN A 44 -11.47 -4.11 14.26
N THR A 45 -11.15 -3.26 15.24
CA THR A 45 -12.02 -2.84 16.35
C THR A 45 -12.17 -1.33 16.40
N GLU A 46 -13.28 -0.84 16.98
CA GLU A 46 -13.50 0.61 17.16
C GLU A 46 -12.33 1.26 17.92
N GLU A 47 -11.85 0.62 18.99
CA GLU A 47 -10.79 1.18 19.84
C GLU A 47 -9.47 1.35 19.09
N ALA A 48 -9.01 0.31 18.39
CA ALA A 48 -7.77 0.35 17.62
C ALA A 48 -7.85 1.39 16.49
N PHE A 49 -9.00 1.44 15.79
CA PHE A 49 -9.24 2.41 14.74
C PHE A 49 -9.24 3.84 15.27
N ARG A 50 -9.95 4.12 16.37
CA ARG A 50 -9.96 5.45 17.00
C ARG A 50 -8.56 5.85 17.44
N ARG A 51 -7.82 4.95 18.08
CA ARG A 51 -6.48 5.24 18.59
C ARG A 51 -5.51 5.62 17.48
N GLU A 52 -5.45 4.83 16.41
CA GLU A 52 -4.42 5.02 15.37
C GLU A 52 -4.89 5.93 14.23
N VAL A 53 -6.12 5.79 13.73
CA VAL A 53 -6.61 6.55 12.57
C VAL A 53 -7.23 7.87 13.00
N VAL A 54 -8.11 7.87 14.00
CA VAL A 54 -8.84 9.10 14.39
C VAL A 54 -7.98 10.05 15.21
N ASN A 55 -7.37 9.54 16.29
CA ASN A 55 -6.71 10.37 17.29
C ASN A 55 -5.28 10.73 16.89
N LYS A 56 -4.53 9.76 16.35
CA LYS A 56 -3.13 9.97 15.93
C LYS A 56 -2.99 10.43 14.49
N ASP A 57 -4.04 10.32 13.68
CA ASP A 57 -3.99 10.50 12.23
C ASP A 57 -2.76 9.77 11.61
N LYS A 58 -2.59 8.49 11.98
CA LYS A 58 -1.37 7.76 11.68
C LYS A 58 -1.19 7.57 10.18
N TYR A 59 0.01 7.87 9.72
CA TYR A 59 0.60 7.42 8.47
C TYR A 59 1.92 6.74 8.80
N GLU A 60 2.17 5.57 8.21
CA GLU A 60 3.48 4.94 8.33
C GLU A 60 4.55 5.81 7.65
N TRP A 61 5.81 5.61 8.04
CA TRP A 61 6.97 6.35 7.52
C TRP A 61 7.03 7.85 7.82
N TYR A 62 5.98 8.44 8.41
CA TYR A 62 5.90 9.89 8.62
C TYR A 62 7.12 10.47 9.36
N LYS A 63 7.61 9.75 10.37
CA LYS A 63 8.77 10.13 11.20
C LYS A 63 10.11 9.64 10.64
N THR A 64 10.10 8.80 9.62
CA THR A 64 11.29 8.18 9.00
C THR A 64 11.25 8.39 7.48
N ARG A 65 10.73 9.52 7.05
CA ARG A 65 10.58 9.90 5.65
C ARG A 65 11.95 10.21 5.04
N ILE A 66 12.06 10.06 3.73
CA ILE A 66 13.29 10.33 2.97
C ILE A 66 13.64 11.81 3.07
N GLU A 67 14.69 12.16 3.81
CA GLU A 67 15.02 13.55 4.16
C GLU A 67 15.27 14.46 2.97
N TYR A 68 15.84 13.93 1.87
CA TYR A 68 16.17 14.73 0.70
C TYR A 68 15.00 14.91 -0.28
N ALA A 69 13.85 14.26 -0.07
CA ALA A 69 12.69 14.43 -0.94
C ALA A 69 12.08 15.83 -0.77
N GLY A 70 11.71 16.48 -1.87
CA GLY A 70 11.07 17.80 -1.83
C GLY A 70 9.58 17.72 -1.59
N LYS A 71 8.93 16.69 -2.14
CA LYS A 71 7.52 16.37 -1.95
C LYS A 71 7.36 15.00 -1.30
N HIS A 72 6.42 14.89 -0.37
CA HIS A 72 6.07 13.64 0.31
C HIS A 72 4.58 13.38 0.14
N ILE A 73 4.21 12.18 -0.31
CA ILE A 73 2.83 11.74 -0.43
C ILE A 73 2.65 10.49 0.44
N PHE A 74 1.99 10.64 1.59
CA PHE A 74 1.66 9.52 2.47
C PHE A 74 0.26 9.00 2.15
N LEU A 75 0.11 7.68 2.07
CA LEU A 75 -1.13 7.01 1.69
C LEU A 75 -1.45 5.92 2.71
N ARG A 76 -2.72 5.75 3.05
CA ARG A 76 -3.17 4.66 3.90
C ARG A 76 -4.45 4.04 3.35
N ASP A 77 -4.47 2.72 3.25
CA ASP A 77 -5.71 1.96 3.08
C ASP A 77 -6.27 1.64 4.47
N ILE A 78 -7.27 2.41 4.88
CA ILE A 78 -7.90 2.20 6.19
C ILE A 78 -8.82 0.97 6.22
N GLN A 79 -9.20 0.40 5.06
CA GLN A 79 -10.00 -0.81 4.98
C GLN A 79 -9.13 -2.08 5.10
N LYS A 80 -7.81 -1.96 4.87
CA LYS A 80 -6.85 -3.07 4.83
C LYS A 80 -7.19 -4.10 3.75
N HIS A 81 -7.61 -3.61 2.60
CA HIS A 81 -7.99 -4.37 1.41
C HIS A 81 -6.89 -4.34 0.36
N TRP A 82 -5.62 -4.24 0.78
CA TRP A 82 -4.46 -4.18 -0.13
C TRP A 82 -4.60 -3.08 -1.20
N TYR A 83 -5.24 -1.96 -0.86
CA TYR A 83 -5.53 -0.85 -1.76
C TYR A 83 -6.44 -1.19 -2.96
N LEU A 84 -7.02 -2.39 -3.03
CA LEU A 84 -7.84 -2.86 -4.17
C LEU A 84 -9.13 -2.04 -4.31
N ASP A 85 -9.72 -1.59 -3.21
CA ASP A 85 -10.86 -0.67 -3.22
C ASP A 85 -10.43 0.81 -3.25
N GLY A 86 -9.14 1.09 -3.33
CA GLY A 86 -8.60 2.44 -3.22
C GLY A 86 -8.49 2.94 -1.76
N ILE A 87 -8.35 4.25 -1.59
CA ILE A 87 -8.11 4.87 -0.27
C ILE A 87 -9.29 5.71 0.25
N ASN A 88 -10.18 6.15 -0.63
CA ASN A 88 -11.40 6.88 -0.30
C ASN A 88 -12.39 6.90 -1.47
N ASP A 89 -13.54 7.55 -1.30
CA ASP A 89 -14.60 7.64 -2.33
C ASP A 89 -14.11 8.26 -3.67
N ASN A 90 -13.16 9.19 -3.62
CA ASN A 90 -12.63 9.86 -4.81
C ASN A 90 -11.60 8.98 -5.54
N TYR A 91 -10.73 8.32 -4.77
CA TYR A 91 -9.67 7.44 -5.25
C TYR A 91 -10.02 5.99 -4.90
N SER A 92 -11.18 5.55 -5.38
CA SER A 92 -11.88 4.32 -4.98
C SER A 92 -11.48 3.08 -5.79
N SER A 93 -10.31 3.10 -6.42
CA SER A 93 -9.70 1.96 -7.11
C SER A 93 -8.21 2.24 -7.31
N ILE A 94 -7.46 1.21 -7.68
CA ILE A 94 -6.03 1.34 -8.03
C ILE A 94 -5.84 2.32 -9.19
N GLU A 95 -6.69 2.30 -10.21
CA GLU A 95 -6.61 3.19 -11.38
C GLU A 95 -6.89 4.64 -11.01
N LYS A 96 -7.94 4.91 -10.22
CA LYS A 96 -8.24 6.28 -9.78
C LYS A 96 -7.11 6.82 -8.90
N LEU A 97 -6.55 5.96 -8.04
CA LEU A 97 -5.39 6.32 -7.24
C LEU A 97 -4.15 6.55 -8.11
N LEU A 98 -3.97 5.77 -9.17
CA LEU A 98 -2.88 5.93 -10.13
C LEU A 98 -2.99 7.28 -10.86
N ASP A 99 -4.17 7.64 -11.33
CA ASP A 99 -4.40 8.91 -12.02
C ASP A 99 -4.13 10.11 -11.11
N PHE A 100 -4.51 10.00 -9.83
CA PHE A 100 -4.14 10.96 -8.81
C PHE A 100 -2.63 11.07 -8.65
N LEU A 101 -1.93 9.95 -8.47
CA LEU A 101 -0.49 9.95 -8.27
C LEU A 101 0.26 10.48 -9.49
N LYS A 102 -0.13 10.09 -10.71
CA LYS A 102 0.45 10.64 -11.96
C LYS A 102 0.42 12.16 -11.98
N LYS A 103 -0.73 12.75 -11.62
CA LYS A 103 -0.90 14.21 -11.55
C LYS A 103 -0.03 14.81 -10.44
N GLU A 104 -0.04 14.22 -9.25
CA GLU A 104 0.72 14.74 -8.12
C GLU A 104 2.23 14.61 -8.28
N THR A 105 2.70 13.68 -9.11
CA THR A 105 4.13 13.46 -9.36
C THR A 105 4.63 14.02 -10.69
N GLU A 106 3.82 14.81 -11.40
CA GLU A 106 4.23 15.41 -12.66
C GLU A 106 5.48 16.29 -12.48
N GLY A 107 6.53 15.99 -13.24
CA GLY A 107 7.82 16.70 -13.19
C GLY A 107 8.77 16.28 -12.05
N TYR A 108 8.41 15.29 -11.23
CA TYR A 108 9.27 14.80 -10.13
C TYR A 108 10.01 13.50 -10.50
N GLU A 109 11.20 13.31 -9.92
CA GLU A 109 11.78 11.97 -9.78
C GLU A 109 11.06 11.23 -8.65
N ILE A 110 10.54 10.03 -8.91
CA ILE A 110 9.67 9.33 -7.95
C ILE A 110 10.46 8.29 -7.18
N ILE A 111 10.22 8.21 -5.87
CA ILE A 111 10.62 7.09 -5.02
C ILE A 111 9.38 6.55 -4.35
N THR A 112 9.16 5.24 -4.40
CA THR A 112 8.06 4.60 -3.68
C THR A 112 8.58 3.74 -2.55
N MET A 113 7.83 3.67 -1.45
CA MET A 113 8.14 2.75 -0.37
C MET A 113 6.92 2.28 0.41
N GLY A 114 7.01 1.08 0.97
CA GLY A 114 5.97 0.54 1.83
C GLY A 114 6.38 -0.76 2.49
N ASN A 115 5.56 -1.20 3.46
CA ASN A 115 5.74 -2.45 4.18
C ASN A 115 4.54 -3.37 3.97
N SER A 116 4.75 -4.69 3.82
CA SER A 116 3.65 -5.66 3.63
C SER A 116 2.73 -5.23 2.48
N SER A 117 1.41 -5.07 2.72
CA SER A 117 0.47 -4.59 1.69
C SER A 117 0.83 -3.20 1.12
N GLY A 118 1.52 -2.36 1.89
CA GLY A 118 2.08 -1.12 1.38
C GLY A 118 3.29 -1.34 0.46
N GLY A 119 4.08 -2.39 0.70
CA GLY A 119 5.18 -2.80 -0.18
C GLY A 119 4.68 -3.31 -1.53
N TYR A 120 3.60 -4.10 -1.53
CA TYR A 120 2.85 -4.46 -2.74
C TYR A 120 2.47 -3.22 -3.56
N MET A 121 1.87 -2.23 -2.90
CA MET A 121 1.44 -1.00 -3.57
C MET A 121 2.63 -0.15 -4.05
N ALA A 122 3.72 -0.13 -3.29
CA ALA A 122 4.94 0.57 -3.65
C ALA A 122 5.59 -0.01 -4.91
N VAL A 123 5.58 -1.33 -5.08
CA VAL A 123 6.07 -2.00 -6.28
C VAL A 123 5.16 -1.69 -7.47
N LEU A 124 3.86 -1.92 -7.34
CA LEU A 124 2.89 -1.67 -8.42
C LEU A 124 2.96 -0.22 -8.92
N MET A 125 2.83 0.74 -8.01
CA MET A 125 2.85 2.16 -8.37
C MET A 125 4.24 2.61 -8.81
N GLY A 126 5.30 2.11 -8.19
CA GLY A 126 6.67 2.45 -8.55
C GLY A 126 6.98 2.07 -9.98
N ILE A 127 6.59 0.88 -10.42
CA ILE A 127 6.82 0.45 -11.80
C ILE A 127 5.96 1.25 -12.78
N ILE A 128 4.66 1.38 -12.53
CA ILE A 128 3.74 2.06 -13.47
C ILE A 128 4.07 3.56 -13.59
N LEU A 129 4.51 4.20 -12.51
CA LEU A 129 4.91 5.62 -12.51
C LEU A 129 6.36 5.83 -12.98
N ASN A 130 7.07 4.77 -13.37
CA ASN A 130 8.48 4.82 -13.77
C ASN A 130 9.37 5.49 -12.68
N ALA A 131 9.22 5.00 -11.45
CA ALA A 131 9.99 5.46 -10.30
C ALA A 131 11.48 5.23 -10.49
N LYS A 132 12.30 6.10 -9.88
CA LYS A 132 13.75 5.97 -9.86
C LYS A 132 14.21 4.82 -8.96
N LEU A 133 13.47 4.56 -7.88
CA LEU A 133 13.80 3.56 -6.87
C LEU A 133 12.56 3.13 -6.10
N ILE A 134 12.49 1.84 -5.78
CA ILE A 134 11.40 1.25 -4.98
C ILE A 134 12.02 0.60 -3.73
N PHE A 135 11.53 0.96 -2.54
CA PHE A 135 11.88 0.26 -1.30
C PHE A 135 10.71 -0.62 -0.86
N ASN A 136 10.89 -1.94 -0.95
CA ASN A 136 9.88 -2.91 -0.56
C ASN A 136 10.30 -3.60 0.75
N PHE A 137 9.58 -3.35 1.86
CA PHE A 137 9.84 -4.00 3.14
C PHE A 137 8.82 -5.12 3.36
N SER A 138 9.23 -6.38 3.30
CA SER A 138 8.37 -7.56 3.55
C SER A 138 7.05 -7.51 2.76
N GLY A 139 7.05 -6.86 1.59
CA GLY A 139 5.84 -6.65 0.81
C GLY A 139 5.61 -7.74 -0.20
N GLN A 140 4.33 -7.89 -0.56
CA GLN A 140 3.89 -8.95 -1.44
C GLN A 140 4.12 -8.61 -2.92
N PHE A 141 4.56 -9.60 -3.68
CA PHE A 141 4.55 -9.62 -5.14
C PHE A 141 3.38 -10.45 -5.68
N SER A 142 2.88 -11.42 -4.90
CA SER A 142 1.65 -12.16 -5.18
C SER A 142 0.73 -12.18 -3.96
N LEU A 143 -0.52 -11.78 -4.16
CA LEU A 143 -1.60 -11.84 -3.17
C LEU A 143 -2.26 -13.22 -3.12
N GLU A 144 -1.96 -14.12 -4.07
CA GLU A 144 -2.55 -15.46 -4.16
C GLU A 144 -2.28 -16.29 -2.90
N TYR A 145 -1.12 -16.07 -2.26
CA TYR A 145 -0.74 -16.66 -0.98
C TYR A 145 -1.86 -16.54 0.05
N HIS A 146 -2.58 -15.42 0.10
CA HIS A 146 -3.64 -15.20 1.08
C HIS A 146 -5.00 -15.79 0.70
N THR A 147 -5.13 -16.50 -0.43
CA THR A 147 -6.43 -17.01 -0.90
C THR A 147 -6.70 -18.47 -0.49
N GLU A 148 -5.77 -19.12 0.20
CA GLU A 148 -5.92 -20.51 0.63
C GLU A 148 -6.76 -20.62 1.92
N LYS A 149 -7.99 -21.15 1.83
CA LYS A 149 -8.98 -21.21 2.93
C LYS A 149 -8.52 -21.93 4.20
N ASP A 150 -7.71 -22.97 4.06
CA ASP A 150 -7.33 -23.84 5.18
C ASP A 150 -6.04 -23.38 5.89
N LYS A 151 -5.60 -22.15 5.60
CA LYS A 151 -4.31 -21.62 6.07
C LYS A 151 -4.51 -20.48 7.05
N SER A 152 -3.59 -20.34 8.00
CA SER A 152 -3.64 -19.26 9.01
C SER A 152 -3.48 -17.86 8.42
N TYR A 153 -2.90 -17.76 7.22
CA TYR A 153 -2.71 -16.52 6.46
C TYR A 153 -3.87 -16.19 5.51
N PHE A 154 -4.96 -16.97 5.57
CA PHE A 154 -6.15 -16.76 4.76
C PHE A 154 -6.74 -15.36 4.95
N ASN A 155 -7.05 -14.71 3.84
CA ASN A 155 -7.79 -13.47 3.82
C ASN A 155 -9.12 -13.63 3.06
N GLN A 156 -10.22 -13.49 3.79
CA GLN A 156 -11.58 -13.61 3.25
C GLN A 156 -11.83 -12.63 2.09
N TYR A 157 -11.39 -11.38 2.22
CA TYR A 157 -11.65 -10.35 1.20
C TYR A 157 -10.95 -10.69 -0.12
N LEU A 158 -9.68 -11.09 -0.09
CA LEU A 158 -8.96 -11.53 -1.30
C LEU A 158 -9.59 -12.78 -1.91
N TYR A 159 -10.00 -13.75 -1.10
CA TYR A 159 -10.68 -14.95 -1.59
C TYR A 159 -12.01 -14.64 -2.27
N GLU A 160 -12.83 -13.76 -1.70
CA GLU A 160 -14.14 -13.39 -2.26
C GLU A 160 -14.00 -12.62 -3.58
N ASN A 161 -12.88 -11.93 -3.80
CA ASN A 161 -12.65 -11.10 -4.97
C ASN A 161 -11.66 -11.71 -5.99
N LYS A 162 -11.17 -12.94 -5.76
CA LYS A 162 -10.20 -13.61 -6.65
C LYS A 162 -10.71 -13.85 -8.07
N ASP A 163 -12.02 -13.95 -8.25
CA ASP A 163 -12.68 -14.15 -9.55
C ASP A 163 -13.27 -12.83 -10.11
N ASN A 164 -13.10 -11.71 -9.39
CA ASN A 164 -13.51 -10.39 -9.86
C ASN A 164 -12.37 -9.76 -10.67
N TYR A 165 -12.52 -9.71 -11.99
CA TYR A 165 -11.50 -9.22 -12.91
C TYR A 165 -10.98 -7.81 -12.57
N ASP A 166 -11.86 -6.90 -12.15
CA ASP A 166 -11.47 -5.53 -11.85
C ASP A 166 -10.54 -5.43 -10.65
N LYS A 167 -10.57 -6.42 -9.75
CA LYS A 167 -9.71 -6.50 -8.56
C LYS A 167 -8.54 -7.44 -8.75
N ASN A 168 -8.77 -8.62 -9.33
CA ASN A 168 -7.78 -9.68 -9.39
C ASN A 168 -6.63 -9.41 -10.38
N LYS A 169 -6.82 -8.52 -11.36
CA LYS A 169 -5.80 -8.18 -12.36
C LYS A 169 -4.51 -7.59 -11.77
N TYR A 170 -4.52 -7.18 -10.51
CA TYR A 170 -3.34 -6.73 -9.78
C TYR A 170 -2.87 -7.70 -8.70
N TYR A 171 -3.48 -8.89 -8.55
CA TYR A 171 -3.09 -9.84 -7.49
C TYR A 171 -1.67 -10.37 -7.68
N ASN A 172 -1.21 -10.47 -8.92
CA ASN A 172 0.10 -10.98 -9.25
C ASN A 172 0.90 -9.90 -9.97
N LEU A 173 1.99 -9.46 -9.35
CA LEU A 173 2.91 -8.44 -9.88
C LEU A 173 4.17 -9.06 -10.48
N VAL A 174 4.33 -10.39 -10.49
CA VAL A 174 5.58 -11.06 -10.90
C VAL A 174 5.97 -10.68 -12.33
N GLU A 175 5.08 -10.85 -13.30
CA GLU A 175 5.36 -10.48 -14.69
C GLU A 175 5.68 -8.98 -14.85
N LEU A 176 5.01 -8.12 -14.05
CA LEU A 176 5.28 -6.69 -14.03
C LEU A 176 6.69 -6.39 -13.49
N VAL A 177 7.14 -7.13 -12.48
CA VAL A 177 8.48 -7.00 -11.91
C VAL A 177 9.54 -7.51 -12.89
N GLU A 178 9.34 -8.68 -13.48
CA GLU A 178 10.27 -9.29 -14.44
C GLU A 178 10.46 -8.46 -15.70
N SER A 179 9.41 -7.76 -16.15
CA SER A 179 9.45 -6.87 -17.32
C SER A 179 9.99 -5.47 -17.02
N SER A 180 10.22 -5.13 -15.75
CA SER A 180 10.64 -3.80 -15.32
C SER A 180 12.16 -3.69 -15.14
N SER A 181 12.71 -2.53 -15.49
CA SER A 181 14.11 -2.17 -15.20
C SER A 181 14.25 -1.30 -13.95
N ILE A 182 13.15 -1.00 -13.26
CA ILE A 182 13.16 -0.15 -12.06
C ILE A 182 13.83 -0.89 -10.91
N PRO A 183 14.84 -0.31 -10.24
CA PRO A 183 15.50 -0.98 -9.12
C PRO A 183 14.56 -1.12 -7.92
N ILE A 184 14.43 -2.34 -7.43
CA ILE A 184 13.68 -2.69 -6.22
C ILE A 184 14.66 -3.14 -5.14
N VAL A 185 14.74 -2.38 -4.05
CA VAL A 185 15.45 -2.80 -2.83
C VAL A 185 14.46 -3.55 -1.96
N TYR A 186 14.55 -4.88 -1.99
CA TYR A 186 13.66 -5.76 -1.24
C TYR A 186 14.30 -6.21 0.08
N PHE A 187 13.69 -5.78 1.20
CA PHE A 187 14.05 -6.23 2.54
C PHE A 187 13.06 -7.29 2.97
N TYR A 188 13.50 -8.54 3.18
CA TYR A 188 12.61 -9.62 3.58
C TYR A 188 13.17 -10.40 4.78
N PRO A 189 12.37 -10.66 5.82
CA PRO A 189 12.70 -11.58 6.89
C PRO A 189 12.91 -13.01 6.38
N ALA A 190 14.17 -13.44 6.27
CA ALA A 190 14.54 -14.75 5.71
C ALA A 190 14.05 -15.98 6.51
N MET A 191 13.37 -15.78 7.64
CA MET A 191 12.84 -16.84 8.51
C MET A 191 11.31 -16.85 8.58
N VAL A 192 10.62 -15.93 7.88
CA VAL A 192 9.16 -15.89 7.81
C VAL A 192 8.72 -16.59 6.52
N GLU A 193 7.80 -17.54 6.65
CA GLU A 193 7.34 -18.39 5.53
C GLU A 193 6.76 -17.56 4.38
N GLU A 194 5.90 -16.58 4.70
CA GLU A 194 5.33 -15.66 3.71
C GLU A 194 6.43 -14.89 2.97
N ASP A 195 7.39 -14.31 3.67
CA ASP A 195 8.47 -13.53 3.07
C ASP A 195 9.39 -14.38 2.19
N LEU A 196 9.61 -15.64 2.57
CA LEU A 196 10.32 -16.62 1.73
C LEU A 196 9.55 -16.92 0.45
N TYR A 197 8.24 -17.11 0.54
CA TYR A 197 7.37 -17.29 -0.63
C TYR A 197 7.43 -16.06 -1.55
N GLN A 198 7.25 -14.85 -1.01
CA GLN A 198 7.25 -13.62 -1.81
C GLN A 198 8.60 -13.38 -2.51
N ARG A 199 9.71 -13.68 -1.84
CA ARG A 199 11.04 -13.68 -2.47
C ARG A 199 11.11 -14.66 -3.64
N ASP A 200 10.60 -15.88 -3.46
CA ASP A 200 10.68 -16.93 -4.48
C ASP A 200 9.80 -16.63 -5.71
N CYS A 201 8.83 -15.72 -5.59
CA CYS A 201 8.05 -15.23 -6.72
C CYS A 201 8.85 -14.36 -7.72
N VAL A 202 9.95 -13.71 -7.30
CA VAL A 202 10.65 -12.69 -8.12
C VAL A 202 12.17 -12.92 -8.17
N LYS A 203 12.59 -14.17 -7.99
CA LYS A 203 13.99 -14.60 -8.06
C LYS A 203 14.48 -14.82 -9.48
#